data_AF-A0A564Z5X8-F1
#
_entry.id   AF-A0A564Z5X8-F1
#
_cell.length_a   1.000
_cell.length_b   1.000
_cell.length_c   1.000
_cell.angle_alpha   90.00
_cell.angle_beta   90.00
_cell.angle_gamma   90.00
#
_symmetry.space_group_name_H-M   'P 1'
#
loop_
_entity.id
_entity.type
_entity.pdbx_description
1 polymer ?
#
loop_
_entity_poly.entity_id
_entity_poly.type
_entity_poly.pdbx_seq_one_letter_code
_entity_poly.pdbx_strand_id
1 'polypeptide(L)'
;MLTSAIETYTVYFAKDCKFSSPKDGEVIVEKSIPLYRYLRGKTEENVAFAMKGTNYSGNILFRDNLILCEWKDLIPETRECANLIVDKANNLTIFNATFSKMAGKNYETLFFWGRDYNLISVNLDWTNSGEAPEVKACGKSDD
;
A
#
# COMPACT_ATOMS: atom_id res chain seq x y z
N MET A 1 30.45 11.12 5.37
CA MET A 1 29.56 10.84 6.51
C MET A 1 28.47 9.89 6.00
N LEU A 2 28.44 8.64 6.48
CA LEU A 2 27.33 7.73 6.20
C LEU A 2 26.21 8.11 7.16
N THR A 3 25.23 8.88 6.69
CA THR A 3 23.97 9.07 7.41
C THR A 3 23.23 7.74 7.41
N SER A 4 23.29 6.99 8.52
CA SER A 4 22.40 5.85 8.70
C SER A 4 20.97 6.39 8.78
N ALA A 5 20.15 6.09 7.78
CA ALA A 5 18.72 6.33 7.87
C ALA A 5 18.15 5.44 8.99
N ILE A 6 17.40 6.02 9.93
CA ILE A 6 16.66 5.25 10.91
C ILE A 6 15.36 4.81 10.23
N GLU A 7 15.31 3.57 9.75
CA GLU A 7 14.09 2.97 9.23
C GLU A 7 13.21 2.55 10.41
N THR A 8 12.15 3.31 10.68
CA THR A 8 11.18 2.98 11.73
C THR A 8 10.06 2.15 11.10
N TYR A 9 9.94 0.88 11.48
CA TYR A 9 8.86 0.01 11.05
C TYR A 9 7.82 -0.10 12.16
N THR A 10 6.56 0.17 11.85
CA THR A 10 5.44 -0.10 12.77
C THR A 10 4.73 -1.37 12.32
N VAL A 11 4.74 -2.40 13.17
CA VAL A 11 3.99 -3.63 12.95
C VAL A 11 2.65 -3.51 13.69
N TYR A 12 1.56 -3.47 12.94
CA TYR A 12 0.21 -3.43 13.50
C TYR A 12 -0.30 -4.84 13.77
N PHE A 13 -0.49 -5.18 15.04
CA PHE A 13 -1.21 -6.39 15.45
C PHE A 13 -2.68 -6.04 15.66
N ALA A 14 -3.51 -6.27 14.64
CA ALA A 14 -4.96 -6.13 14.77
C ALA A 14 -5.57 -7.50 15.10
N LYS A 15 -5.85 -7.75 16.38
CA LYS A 15 -6.59 -8.95 16.79
C LYS A 15 -7.97 -8.95 16.11
N ASP A 16 -8.34 -10.07 15.51
CA ASP A 16 -9.57 -10.23 14.71
C ASP A 16 -9.68 -9.19 13.58
N CYS A 17 -8.53 -8.64 13.14
CA CYS A 17 -8.44 -7.60 12.10
C CYS A 17 -9.29 -6.36 12.38
N LYS A 18 -9.45 -6.01 13.65
CA LYS A 18 -10.10 -4.77 14.09
C LYS A 18 -9.07 -3.65 14.10
N PHE A 19 -9.03 -2.87 13.03
CA PHE A 19 -8.20 -1.68 12.97
C PHE A 19 -8.92 -0.50 13.64
N SER A 20 -8.15 0.38 14.28
CA SER A 20 -8.70 1.63 14.79
C SER A 20 -9.24 2.46 13.64
N SER A 21 -10.30 3.24 13.89
CA SER A 21 -10.80 4.18 12.88
C SER A 21 -9.69 5.18 12.51
N PRO A 22 -9.32 5.26 11.22
CA PRO A 22 -8.25 6.14 10.77
C PRO A 22 -8.68 7.60 10.90
N LYS A 23 -7.74 8.46 11.32
CA LYS A 23 -7.93 9.91 11.26
C LYS A 23 -7.68 10.41 9.84
N ASP A 24 -8.21 11.59 9.55
CA ASP A 24 -7.95 12.34 8.33
C ASP A 24 -6.44 12.43 8.03
N GLY A 25 -6.03 11.89 6.88
CA GLY A 25 -4.63 11.80 6.44
C GLY A 25 -3.92 10.48 6.78
N GLU A 26 -4.52 9.61 7.59
CA GLU A 26 -3.97 8.29 7.93
C GLU A 26 -4.31 7.24 6.87
N VAL A 27 -3.41 6.27 6.67
CA VAL A 27 -3.61 5.12 5.79
C VAL A 27 -4.61 4.12 6.38
N ILE A 28 -5.39 3.48 5.52
CA ILE A 28 -6.40 2.48 5.87
C ILE A 28 -5.84 1.10 5.52
N VAL A 29 -5.26 0.44 6.52
CA VAL A 29 -4.55 -0.85 6.35
C VAL A 29 -5.44 -1.92 5.73
N GLU A 30 -6.72 -1.98 6.14
CA GLU A 30 -7.72 -2.94 5.66
C GLU A 30 -7.85 -2.96 4.13
N LYS A 31 -7.63 -1.83 3.47
CA LYS A 31 -7.78 -1.71 2.01
C LYS A 31 -6.57 -2.23 1.23
N SER A 32 -5.45 -2.48 1.91
CA SER A 32 -4.22 -2.99 1.31
C SER A 32 -3.96 -4.47 1.59
N ILE A 33 -4.72 -5.08 2.49
CA ILE A 33 -4.67 -6.52 2.78
C ILE A 33 -4.99 -7.32 1.50
N PRO A 34 -4.22 -8.38 1.18
CA PRO A 34 -3.07 -8.90 1.93
C PRO A 34 -1.81 -8.04 1.75
N LEU A 35 -1.09 -7.83 2.86
CA LEU A 35 0.16 -7.05 2.92
C LEU A 35 1.37 -7.86 2.49
N TYR A 36 1.29 -9.19 2.53
CA TYR A 36 2.25 -10.08 1.89
C TYR A 36 1.55 -10.92 0.84
N ARG A 37 2.10 -10.99 -0.37
CA ARG A 37 1.45 -11.68 -1.49
C ARG A 37 2.38 -12.70 -2.10
N TYR A 38 1.94 -13.96 -2.07
CA TYR A 38 2.61 -15.07 -2.74
C TYR A 38 2.10 -15.19 -4.18
N LEU A 39 2.98 -14.94 -5.14
CA LEU A 39 2.64 -14.68 -6.54
C LEU A 39 3.38 -15.63 -7.49
N ARG A 40 3.83 -16.79 -7.01
CA ARG A 40 4.47 -17.81 -7.86
C ARG A 40 3.63 -18.09 -9.11
N GLY A 41 4.26 -17.90 -10.27
CA GLY A 41 3.63 -18.15 -11.58
C GLY A 41 2.81 -16.99 -12.13
N LYS A 42 2.59 -15.91 -11.36
CA LYS A 42 1.99 -14.67 -11.85
C LYS A 42 3.05 -13.72 -12.39
N THR A 43 2.62 -12.86 -13.31
CA THR A 43 3.44 -11.77 -13.87
C THR A 43 2.94 -10.40 -13.45
N GLU A 44 1.73 -10.31 -12.90
CA GLU A 44 1.09 -9.07 -12.49
C GLU A 44 0.27 -9.28 -11.22
N GLU A 45 0.12 -8.22 -10.43
CA GLU A 45 -0.70 -8.22 -9.23
C GLU A 45 -1.30 -6.84 -9.00
N ASN A 46 -2.60 -6.80 -8.67
CA ASN A 46 -3.31 -5.55 -8.40
C ASN A 46 -3.20 -5.17 -6.93
N VAL A 47 -2.66 -4.00 -6.60
CA VAL A 47 -2.52 -3.53 -5.22
C VAL A 47 -3.30 -2.23 -5.04
N ALA A 48 -4.05 -2.17 -3.95
CA ALA A 48 -4.79 -0.99 -3.54
C ALA A 48 -4.23 -0.42 -2.24
N PHE A 49 -4.22 0.91 -2.16
CA PHE A 49 -3.91 1.67 -0.96
C PHE A 49 -5.03 2.69 -0.76
N ALA A 50 -5.35 2.98 0.49
CA ALA A 50 -6.37 3.97 0.78
C ALA A 50 -5.97 4.82 1.99
N MET A 51 -6.50 6.03 2.03
CA MET A 51 -6.35 6.97 3.13
C MET A 51 -7.70 7.58 3.49
N LYS A 52 -7.82 7.98 4.75
CA LYS A 52 -8.97 8.75 5.19
C LYS A 52 -8.84 10.20 4.75
N GLY A 53 -9.92 10.73 4.19
CA GLY A 53 -10.08 12.10 3.72
C GLY A 53 -9.83 12.30 2.22
N THR A 54 -10.15 13.48 1.71
CA THR A 54 -10.18 13.78 0.26
C THR A 54 -9.40 15.03 -0.14
N ASN A 55 -8.64 15.64 0.77
CA ASN A 55 -7.99 16.92 0.54
C ASN A 55 -6.57 16.92 1.13
N TYR A 56 -5.66 16.20 0.48
CA TYR A 56 -4.25 16.14 0.89
C TYR A 56 -3.31 16.18 -0.29
N SER A 57 -2.12 16.71 -0.04
CA SER A 57 -0.99 16.76 -0.95
C SER A 57 0.23 16.08 -0.35
N GLY A 58 1.16 15.63 -1.19
CA GLY A 58 2.40 15.00 -0.76
C GLY A 58 2.29 13.49 -0.51
N ASN A 59 1.41 12.80 -1.22
CA ASN A 59 1.37 11.33 -1.18
C ASN A 59 2.47 10.78 -2.08
N ILE A 60 3.18 9.75 -1.61
CA ILE A 60 4.29 9.16 -2.36
C ILE A 60 4.17 7.63 -2.34
N LEU A 61 4.35 7.02 -3.50
CA LEU A 61 4.46 5.58 -3.66
C LEU A 61 5.89 5.25 -4.05
N PHE A 62 6.49 4.31 -3.33
CA PHE A 62 7.80 3.75 -3.64
C PHE A 62 7.69 2.29 -4.05
N ARG A 63 8.64 1.86 -4.88
CA ARG A 63 8.89 0.46 -5.22
C ARG A 63 10.37 0.18 -4.99
N ASP A 64 10.69 -0.74 -4.07
CA ASP A 64 12.07 -1.05 -3.67
C ASP A 64 12.91 0.20 -3.36
N ASN A 65 12.35 1.15 -2.61
CA ASN A 65 12.94 2.45 -2.24
C ASN A 65 13.10 3.47 -3.37
N LEU A 66 12.65 3.18 -4.59
CA LEU A 66 12.57 4.15 -5.67
C LEU A 66 11.20 4.82 -5.66
N ILE A 67 11.16 6.16 -5.75
CA ILE A 67 9.91 6.90 -5.93
C ILE A 67 9.32 6.47 -7.27
N LEU A 68 8.15 5.83 -7.21
CA LEU A 68 7.39 5.45 -8.40
C LEU A 68 6.40 6.55 -8.76
N CYS A 69 5.69 7.08 -7.77
CA CYS A 69 4.69 8.10 -7.96
C CYS A 69 4.74 9.14 -6.84
N GLU A 70 4.53 10.39 -7.19
CA GLU A 70 4.33 11.49 -6.25
C GLU A 70 3.09 12.26 -6.69
N TRP A 71 2.20 12.57 -5.74
CA TRP A 71 0.99 13.33 -6.01
C TRP A 71 0.98 14.64 -5.23
N LYS A 72 0.82 15.73 -5.98
CA LYS A 72 0.54 17.05 -5.44
C LYS A 72 -0.92 17.39 -5.70
N ASP A 73 -1.66 17.68 -4.63
CA ASP A 73 -3.10 17.95 -4.69
C ASP A 73 -3.89 16.85 -5.43
N LEU A 74 -3.51 15.58 -5.19
CA LEU A 74 -4.10 14.37 -5.78
C LEU A 74 -3.83 14.16 -7.29
N ILE A 75 -3.06 15.06 -7.91
CA ILE A 75 -2.63 14.98 -9.30
C ILE A 75 -1.19 14.44 -9.31
N PRO A 76 -0.87 13.44 -10.13
CA PRO A 76 0.47 12.89 -10.18
C PRO A 76 1.42 13.92 -10.80
N GLU A 77 2.59 14.11 -10.20
CA GLU A 77 3.62 15.00 -10.75
C GLU A 77 4.26 14.38 -12.01
N THR A 78 4.28 13.05 -12.09
CA THR A 78 4.75 12.27 -13.24
C THR A 78 3.57 11.67 -14.00
N ARG A 79 3.60 11.67 -15.34
CA ARG A 79 2.51 11.13 -16.17
C ARG A 79 2.38 9.61 -16.15
N GLU A 80 3.32 8.92 -15.51
CA GLU A 80 3.36 7.45 -15.46
C GLU A 80 2.36 6.87 -14.44
N CYS A 81 1.90 7.70 -13.51
CA CYS A 81 1.00 7.29 -12.45
C CYS A 81 -0.44 7.70 -12.72
N ALA A 82 -1.37 6.83 -12.34
CA ALA A 82 -2.79 7.16 -12.38
C ALA A 82 -3.14 8.22 -11.32
N ASN A 83 -4.23 8.95 -11.57
CA ASN A 83 -4.80 9.83 -10.55
C ASN A 83 -5.30 9.02 -9.36
N LEU A 84 -5.27 9.64 -8.17
CA LEU A 84 -5.93 9.07 -6.99
C LEU A 84 -7.45 9.15 -7.17
N ILE A 85 -8.15 8.07 -6.82
CA ILE A 85 -9.60 7.99 -6.84
C ILE A 85 -10.13 8.67 -5.58
N VAL A 86 -10.93 9.71 -5.75
CA VAL A 86 -11.53 10.46 -4.64
C VAL A 86 -12.97 9.99 -4.42
N ASP A 87 -13.18 9.28 -3.30
CA ASP A 87 -14.51 8.86 -2.85
C ASP A 87 -15.01 9.84 -1.79
N LYS A 88 -15.76 10.85 -2.23
CA LYS A 88 -16.35 11.87 -1.36
C LYS A 88 -17.43 11.32 -0.43
N ALA A 89 -18.12 10.24 -0.82
CA ALA A 89 -19.20 9.69 -0.02
C ALA A 89 -18.67 9.01 1.24
N ASN A 90 -17.55 8.29 1.13
CA ASN A 90 -16.89 7.64 2.26
C ASN A 90 -15.77 8.49 2.89
N ASN A 91 -15.52 9.67 2.33
CA ASN A 91 -14.40 10.55 2.68
C ASN A 91 -13.07 9.77 2.60
N LEU A 92 -12.75 9.21 1.43
CA LEU A 92 -11.57 8.38 1.17
C LEU A 92 -10.83 8.84 -0.09
N THR A 93 -9.51 8.64 -0.06
CA THR A 93 -8.65 8.71 -1.24
C THR A 93 -8.05 7.33 -1.47
N ILE A 94 -8.19 6.80 -2.68
CA ILE A 94 -7.80 5.43 -3.02
C ILE A 94 -6.83 5.45 -4.19
N PHE A 95 -5.71 4.76 -4.03
CA PHE A 95 -4.82 4.40 -5.12
C PHE A 95 -5.04 2.93 -5.46
N ASN A 96 -5.25 2.63 -6.74
CA ASN A 96 -5.41 1.26 -7.20
C ASN A 96 -4.63 1.10 -8.51
N ALA A 97 -3.66 0.20 -8.52
CA ALA A 97 -2.82 -0.04 -9.69
C ALA A 97 -2.42 -1.51 -9.81
N THR A 98 -2.18 -1.93 -11.05
CA THR A 98 -1.62 -3.24 -11.36
C THR A 98 -0.11 -3.11 -11.53
N PHE A 99 0.64 -3.94 -10.82
CA PHE A 99 2.09 -3.96 -10.83
C PHE A 99 2.57 -5.21 -11.57
N SER A 100 3.27 -5.01 -12.68
CA SER A 100 3.91 -6.11 -13.40
C SER A 100 5.28 -6.41 -12.80
N LYS A 101 5.64 -7.68 -12.70
CA LYS A 101 6.92 -8.18 -12.18
C LYS A 101 8.09 -7.57 -12.96
N MET A 102 9.05 -6.99 -12.25
CA MET A 102 10.28 -6.49 -12.88
C MET A 102 11.22 -7.64 -13.30
N ALA A 103 11.91 -7.47 -14.42
CA ALA A 103 12.89 -8.44 -14.90
C ALA A 103 13.98 -8.68 -13.85
N GLY A 104 14.24 -9.96 -13.55
CA GLY A 104 15.25 -10.36 -12.56
C GLY A 104 14.88 -10.12 -11.09
N LYS A 105 13.67 -9.63 -10.80
CA LYS A 105 13.19 -9.44 -9.42
C LYS A 105 12.34 -10.63 -8.98
N ASN A 106 12.69 -11.14 -7.81
CA ASN A 106 11.98 -12.23 -7.15
C ASN A 106 11.05 -11.73 -6.04
N TYR A 107 11.41 -10.61 -5.46
CA TYR A 107 10.74 -9.98 -4.34
C TYR A 107 10.74 -8.47 -4.55
N GLU A 108 9.63 -7.83 -4.28
CA GLU A 108 9.48 -6.39 -4.42
C GLU A 108 8.63 -5.85 -3.27
N THR A 109 8.97 -4.68 -2.75
CA THR A 109 8.19 -4.00 -1.70
C THR A 109 7.64 -2.69 -2.21
N LEU A 110 6.33 -2.53 -2.09
CA LEU A 110 5.62 -1.28 -2.35
C LEU A 110 5.43 -0.55 -1.04
N PHE A 111 5.86 0.70 -0.96
CA PHE A 111 5.62 1.55 0.20
C PHE A 111 4.72 2.71 -0.18
N PHE A 112 3.64 2.89 0.54
CA PHE A 112 2.76 4.02 0.35
C PHE A 112 2.83 4.94 1.56
N TRP A 113 3.22 6.17 1.32
CA TRP A 113 3.35 7.23 2.30
C TRP A 113 2.11 8.12 2.23
N GLY A 114 1.32 8.07 3.30
CA GLY A 114 0.27 9.04 3.57
C GLY A 114 0.81 10.27 4.31
N ARG A 115 -0.10 11.03 4.92
CA ARG A 115 0.26 12.22 5.71
C ARG A 115 0.81 11.84 7.08
N ASP A 116 1.57 12.74 7.70
CA ASP A 116 2.08 12.64 9.08
C ASP A 116 2.97 11.41 9.33
N TYR A 117 3.76 11.03 8.31
CA TYR A 117 4.65 9.86 8.33
C TYR A 117 3.94 8.52 8.50
N ASN A 118 2.63 8.46 8.18
CA ASN A 118 1.91 7.20 8.14
C ASN A 118 2.31 6.39 6.90
N LEU A 119 2.92 5.25 7.15
CA LEU A 119 3.50 4.37 6.15
C LEU A 119 2.83 3.01 6.18
N ILE A 120 2.53 2.48 5.00
CA ILE A 120 2.15 1.08 4.82
C ILE A 120 3.00 0.43 3.73
N SER A 121 3.34 -0.84 3.91
CA SER A 121 4.08 -1.63 2.93
C SER A 121 3.28 -2.84 2.48
N VAL A 122 3.32 -3.13 1.18
CA VAL A 122 2.84 -4.39 0.59
C VAL A 122 4.01 -5.10 -0.09
N ASN A 123 4.21 -6.36 0.24
CA ASN A 123 5.30 -7.20 -0.23
C ASN A 123 4.78 -8.15 -1.32
N LEU A 124 5.47 -8.19 -2.45
CA LEU A 124 5.17 -9.03 -3.60
C LEU A 124 6.28 -10.08 -3.74
N ASP A 125 5.97 -11.32 -3.41
CA ASP A 125 6.87 -12.47 -3.58
C ASP A 125 6.48 -13.25 -4.83
N TRP A 126 7.25 -13.09 -5.90
CA TRP A 126 7.00 -13.74 -7.18
C TRP A 126 7.52 -15.19 -7.26
N THR A 127 8.15 -15.68 -6.20
CA THR A 127 8.82 -16.99 -6.18
C THR A 127 8.06 -18.03 -5.39
N ASN A 128 7.50 -17.64 -4.24
CA ASN A 128 6.83 -18.55 -3.34
C ASN A 128 5.33 -18.58 -3.57
N SER A 129 4.75 -19.74 -3.26
CA SER A 129 3.31 -19.98 -3.24
C SER A 129 2.85 -20.08 -1.79
N GLY A 130 1.66 -19.58 -1.49
CA GLY A 130 1.11 -19.62 -0.15
C GLY A 130 -0.06 -18.66 -0.02
N GLU A 131 -0.55 -18.54 1.20
CA GLU A 131 -1.57 -17.57 1.58
C GLU A 131 -1.09 -16.82 2.81
N ALA A 132 -1.23 -15.50 2.79
CA ALA A 132 -0.80 -14.67 3.90
C ALA A 132 -1.69 -14.91 5.12
N PRO A 133 -1.14 -14.96 6.35
CA PRO A 133 -1.94 -15.23 7.55
C PRO A 133 -3.15 -14.31 7.72
N GLU A 134 -3.04 -13.05 7.30
CA GLU A 134 -4.11 -12.07 7.35
C GLU A 134 -5.29 -12.40 6.43
N VAL A 135 -5.11 -13.19 5.36
CA VAL A 135 -6.24 -13.61 4.51
C VAL A 135 -7.18 -14.50 5.30
N LYS A 136 -6.63 -15.46 6.06
CA LYS A 136 -7.43 -16.35 6.91
C LYS A 136 -8.00 -15.63 8.14
N ALA A 137 -7.24 -14.70 8.72
CA ALA A 137 -7.65 -14.00 9.94
C ALA A 137 -8.63 -12.85 9.68
N CYS A 138 -8.51 -12.16 8.53
CA CYS A 138 -9.30 -10.98 8.17
C CYS A 138 -10.32 -11.22 7.07
N GLY A 139 -10.22 -12.36 6.37
CA GLY A 139 -11.24 -12.78 5.42
C GLY A 139 -12.57 -12.89 6.16
N LYS A 140 -13.57 -12.15 5.70
CA LYS A 140 -14.94 -12.38 6.16
C LYS A 140 -15.27 -13.83 5.84
N SER A 141 -15.68 -14.62 6.83
CA SER A 141 -16.48 -15.79 6.54
C SER A 141 -17.76 -15.27 5.90
N ASP A 142 -17.96 -15.60 4.62
CA ASP A 142 -19.29 -15.53 4.04
C ASP A 142 -20.12 -16.64 4.71
N ASP A 143 -20.66 -16.35 5.89
CA ASP A 143 -21.71 -17.15 6.57
C ASP A 143 -23.07 -16.49 6.33
#